data_AF-A0A365ZQ45-F1
#
_entry.id   AF-A0A365ZQ45-F1
#
_cell.length_a   1.000
_cell.length_b   1.000
_cell.length_c   1.000
_cell.angle_alpha   90.00
_cell.angle_beta   90.00
_cell.angle_gamma   90.00
#
_symmetry.space_group_name_H-M   'P 1'
#
loop_
_entity.id
_entity.type
_entity.pdbx_description
1 polymer ?
#
loop_
_entity_poly.entity_id
_entity_poly.type
_entity_poly.pdbx_seq_one_letter_code
_entity_poly.pdbx_strand_id
1 'polypeptide(L)'
;MSAYRYDEQHTPPPARQVTDVAVERFEHIFEVDPKLMTVHVAQQLFPNWDTLRIAASRGDHLEWMHRHWATEVVSGQELLDELDAGDGGR
;
A
#
# COMPACT_ATOMS: atom_id res chain seq x y z
N MET A 1 -17.15 17.37 -4.01
CA MET A 1 -16.85 16.01 -4.52
C MET A 1 -16.77 16.09 -6.03
N SER A 2 -15.65 15.69 -6.64
CA SER A 2 -15.50 15.71 -8.10
C SER A 2 -16.40 14.64 -8.73
N ALA A 3 -16.98 14.92 -9.90
CA ALA A 3 -17.82 13.97 -10.62
C ALA A 3 -17.00 12.77 -11.13
N TYR A 4 -17.63 11.60 -11.26
CA TYR A 4 -17.00 10.43 -11.87
C TYR A 4 -16.53 10.74 -13.29
N ARG A 5 -15.26 10.43 -13.60
CA ARG A 5 -14.67 10.55 -14.92
C ARG A 5 -14.02 9.23 -15.29
N TYR A 6 -14.61 8.55 -16.27
CA TYR A 6 -14.21 7.21 -16.67
C TYR A 6 -12.71 7.13 -17.02
N ASP A 7 -12.21 8.04 -17.86
CA ASP A 7 -10.81 8.01 -18.30
C ASP A 7 -9.80 8.19 -17.15
N GLU A 8 -10.13 9.05 -16.17
CA GLU A 8 -9.31 9.30 -14.98
C GLU A 8 -9.34 8.13 -13.97
N GLN A 9 -10.42 7.35 -13.96
CA GLN A 9 -10.65 6.31 -12.95
C GLN A 9 -10.49 4.88 -13.48
N HIS A 10 -10.47 4.70 -14.80
CA HIS A 10 -10.33 3.40 -15.45
C HIS A 10 -8.89 3.09 -15.87
N THR A 11 -8.11 4.09 -16.27
CA THR A 11 -6.74 3.88 -16.79
C THR A 11 -5.68 4.11 -15.70
N PRO A 12 -4.88 3.08 -15.33
CA PRO A 12 -3.79 3.24 -14.38
C PRO A 12 -2.78 4.31 -14.77
N PRO A 13 -2.33 5.13 -13.79
CA PRO A 13 -1.23 6.04 -14.04
C PRO A 13 0.02 5.25 -14.47
N PRO A 14 0.93 5.87 -15.24
CA PRO A 14 2.22 5.27 -15.55
C PRO A 14 2.94 4.86 -14.26
N ALA A 15 3.43 3.63 -14.20
CA ALA A 15 4.17 3.16 -13.05
C ALA A 15 5.57 3.78 -13.03
N ARG A 16 6.02 4.17 -11.84
CA ARG A 16 7.40 4.57 -11.54
C ARG A 16 8.20 3.33 -11.15
N GLN A 17 9.34 3.10 -11.80
CA GLN A 17 10.25 2.02 -11.38
C GLN A 17 10.85 2.36 -10.01
N VAL A 18 10.83 1.40 -9.08
CA VAL A 18 11.41 1.55 -7.73
C VAL A 18 12.67 0.71 -7.59
N THR A 19 12.59 -0.56 -8.01
CA THR A 19 13.74 -1.48 -8.10
C THR A 19 13.70 -2.23 -9.41
N ASP A 20 14.61 -3.18 -9.64
CA ASP A 20 14.55 -4.11 -10.76
C ASP A 20 13.31 -5.01 -10.74
N VAL A 21 12.73 -5.25 -9.55
CA VAL A 21 11.57 -6.12 -9.34
C VAL A 21 10.26 -5.41 -9.03
N ALA A 22 10.30 -4.15 -8.55
CA ALA A 22 9.13 -3.45 -8.04
C ALA A 22 8.87 -2.12 -8.78
N VAL A 23 7.58 -1.85 -8.97
CA VAL A 23 7.06 -0.60 -9.52
C VAL A 23 6.04 0.02 -8.57
N GLU A 24 5.86 1.32 -8.65
CA GLU A 24 4.88 2.07 -7.87
C GLU A 24 3.95 2.83 -8.81
N ARG A 25 2.63 2.61 -8.70
CA ARG A 25 1.62 3.35 -9.50
C ARG A 25 0.92 4.44 -8.70
N PHE A 26 0.66 4.15 -7.43
CA PHE A 26 0.07 5.09 -6.49
C PHE A 26 1.02 5.23 -5.32
N GLU A 27 0.98 6.39 -4.67
CA GLU A 27 1.80 6.68 -3.50
C GLU A 27 1.68 5.55 -2.46
N HIS A 28 2.83 4.96 -2.11
CA HIS A 28 2.95 3.87 -1.15
C HIS A 28 2.28 2.54 -1.57
N ILE A 29 1.93 2.37 -2.85
CA ILE A 29 1.42 1.11 -3.40
C ILE A 29 2.46 0.52 -4.36
N PHE A 30 3.15 -0.52 -3.90
CA PHE A 30 4.18 -1.22 -4.64
C PHE A 30 3.64 -2.53 -5.21
N GLU A 31 3.92 -2.75 -6.50
CA GLU A 31 3.55 -3.94 -7.25
C GLU A 31 4.84 -4.61 -7.74
N VAL A 32 4.83 -5.95 -7.87
CA VAL A 32 5.87 -6.63 -8.65
C VAL A 32 5.72 -6.21 -10.10
N ASP A 33 6.84 -5.90 -10.77
CA ASP A 33 6.82 -5.46 -12.16
C ASP A 33 6.09 -6.51 -13.03
N PRO A 34 4.95 -6.16 -13.66
CA PRO A 34 4.14 -7.10 -14.41
C PRO A 34 4.91 -7.82 -15.51
N LYS A 35 5.97 -7.21 -16.06
CA LYS A 35 6.82 -7.84 -17.10
C LYS A 35 7.49 -9.13 -16.62
N LEU A 36 7.66 -9.29 -15.31
CA LEU A 36 8.24 -10.49 -14.70
C LEU A 36 7.22 -11.61 -14.49
N MET A 37 5.92 -11.32 -14.66
CA MET A 37 4.82 -12.21 -14.29
C MET A 37 3.99 -12.70 -15.49
N THR A 38 4.38 -12.38 -16.73
CA THR A 38 3.59 -12.64 -17.94
C THR A 38 3.88 -13.96 -18.65
N VAL A 39 4.98 -14.65 -18.31
CA VAL A 39 5.42 -15.87 -19.02
C VAL A 39 4.39 -17.01 -18.90
N HIS A 40 3.73 -17.14 -17.74
CA HIS A 40 2.82 -18.25 -17.46
C HIS A 40 1.38 -17.80 -17.17
N VAL A 41 1.15 -16.54 -16.83
CA VAL A 41 -0.16 -16.02 -16.41
C VAL A 41 -0.40 -14.66 -17.03
N ALA A 42 -1.53 -14.53 -17.75
CA ALA A 42 -1.98 -13.23 -18.24
C ALA A 42 -2.40 -12.35 -17.06
N GLN A 43 -1.80 -11.16 -16.96
CA GLN A 43 -2.13 -10.21 -15.91
C GLN A 43 -3.45 -9.51 -16.26
N GLN A 44 -4.39 -9.46 -15.31
CA GLN A 44 -5.62 -8.69 -15.47
C GLN A 44 -5.34 -7.20 -15.28
N LEU A 45 -5.98 -6.37 -16.11
CA LEU A 45 -5.99 -4.93 -15.90
C LEU A 45 -7.01 -4.59 -14.81
N PHE A 46 -6.52 -4.08 -13.68
CA PHE A 46 -7.36 -3.63 -12.57
C PHE A 46 -7.63 -2.12 -12.68
N PRO A 47 -8.88 -1.65 -12.65
CA PRO A 47 -9.19 -0.23 -12.64
C PRO A 47 -8.64 0.49 -11.40
N ASN A 48 -8.31 1.78 -11.52
CA ASN A 48 -7.71 2.58 -10.45
C ASN A 48 -8.56 2.61 -9.20
N TRP A 49 -9.87 2.82 -9.39
CA TRP A 49 -10.81 2.91 -8.30
C TRP A 49 -10.84 1.63 -7.47
N ASP A 50 -10.61 0.47 -8.08
CA ASP A 50 -10.65 -0.81 -7.41
C ASP A 50 -9.39 -1.04 -6.56
N THR A 51 -8.20 -0.75 -7.11
CA THR A 51 -6.95 -0.77 -6.34
C THR A 51 -6.99 0.19 -5.15
N LEU A 52 -7.40 1.44 -5.39
CA LEU A 52 -7.48 2.46 -4.34
C LEU A 52 -8.55 2.11 -3.30
N ARG A 53 -9.68 1.55 -3.71
CA ARG A 53 -10.73 1.07 -2.80
C ARG A 53 -10.22 -0.05 -1.90
N ILE A 54 -9.48 -1.02 -2.45
CA ILE A 54 -8.89 -2.10 -1.65
C ILE A 54 -7.89 -1.55 -0.64
N ALA A 55 -7.00 -0.65 -1.07
CA ALA A 55 -6.00 -0.03 -0.20
C ALA A 55 -6.65 0.83 0.90
N ALA A 56 -7.65 1.65 0.56
CA ALA A 56 -8.39 2.47 1.52
C ALA A 56 -9.15 1.60 2.53
N SER A 57 -9.84 0.55 2.06
CA SER A 57 -10.58 -0.40 2.92
C SER A 57 -9.67 -1.06 3.96
N ARG A 58 -8.41 -1.37 3.61
CA ARG A 58 -7.43 -1.86 4.57
C ARG A 58 -7.15 -0.84 5.68
N GLY A 59 -6.98 0.43 5.33
CA GLY A 59 -6.79 1.52 6.29
C GLY A 59 -7.97 1.66 7.24
N ASP A 60 -9.18 1.75 6.69
CA ASP A 60 -10.43 1.85 7.46
C ASP A 60 -10.60 0.66 8.40
N HIS A 61 -10.28 -0.55 7.93
CA HIS A 61 -10.36 -1.75 8.74
C HIS A 61 -9.37 -1.74 9.91
N LEU A 62 -8.12 -1.33 9.68
CA LEU A 62 -7.12 -1.22 10.74
C LEU A 62 -7.50 -0.15 11.76
N GLU A 63 -7.98 1.00 11.31
CA GLU A 63 -8.46 2.06 12.20
C GLU A 63 -9.62 1.57 13.07
N TRP A 64 -10.56 0.84 12.46
CA TRP A 64 -11.63 0.22 13.20
C TRP A 64 -11.10 -0.82 14.20
N MET A 65 -10.15 -1.67 13.81
CA MET A 65 -9.54 -2.65 14.71
C MET A 65 -8.89 -1.98 15.93
N HIS A 66 -8.10 -0.94 15.68
CA HIS A 66 -7.42 -0.16 16.71
C HIS A 66 -8.41 0.46 17.69
N ARG A 67 -9.47 1.09 17.18
CA ARG A 67 -10.49 1.74 18.00
C ARG A 67 -11.26 0.78 18.90
N HIS A 68 -11.48 -0.47 18.46
CA HIS A 68 -12.37 -1.40 19.16
C HIS A 68 -11.64 -2.40 20.04
N TRP A 69 -10.38 -2.72 19.74
CA TRP A 69 -9.67 -3.79 20.42
C TRP A 69 -8.29 -3.42 20.96
N ALA A 70 -7.62 -2.40 20.42
CA ALA A 70 -6.31 -2.02 20.93
C ALA A 70 -6.45 -1.20 22.22
N THR A 71 -5.64 -1.53 23.23
CA THR A 71 -5.47 -0.65 24.40
C THR A 71 -4.63 0.57 24.04
N GLU A 72 -3.65 0.37 23.16
CA GLU A 72 -2.71 1.39 22.69
C GLU A 72 -2.25 1.06 21.27
N VAL A 73 -1.94 2.08 20.48
CA VAL A 73 -1.35 1.96 19.14
C VAL A 73 -0.09 2.79 19.12
N VAL A 74 1.04 2.13 18.88
CA VAL A 74 2.36 2.76 18.74
C VAL A 74 2.85 2.62 17.31
N SER A 75 3.64 3.59 16.87
CA SER A 75 4.34 3.54 15.59
C SER A 75 5.51 2.56 15.63
N GLY A 76 5.92 2.10 14.45
CA GLY A 76 7.13 1.28 14.34
C GLY A 76 8.40 2.01 14.79
N GLN A 77 8.45 3.34 14.65
CA GLN A 77 9.62 4.11 15.10
C GLN A 77 9.69 4.17 16.63
N GLU A 78 8.56 4.40 17.32
CA GLU A 78 8.51 4.36 18.78
C GLU A 78 9.01 3.01 19.31
N LEU A 79 8.61 1.90 18.69
CA LEU A 79 9.11 0.57 19.03
C LEU A 79 10.63 0.41 18.81
N LEU A 80 11.18 1.00 17.74
CA LEU A 80 12.63 0.96 17.49
C LEU A 80 13.39 1.81 18.50
N ASP A 81 12.90 3.00 18.82
CA ASP A 81 13.50 3.89 19.81
C ASP A 81 13.53 3.23 21.20
N GLU A 82 12.48 2.48 21.56
CA GLU A 82 12.44 1.68 22.80
C GLU A 82 13.50 0.57 22.82
N LEU A 83 13.68 -0.14 21.70
CA LEU A 83 14.68 -1.20 21.60
C LEU A 83 16.10 -0.64 21.70
N ASP A 84 16.40 0.45 21.02
CA ASP A 84 17.71 1.12 21.05
C ASP A 84 18.03 1.66 22.45
N ALA A 85 17.03 2.19 23.16
CA ALA A 85 17.17 2.64 24.55
C ALA A 85 17.42 1.47 25.53
N GLY A 86 16.92 0.26 25.22
CA GLY A 86 17.13 -0.95 26.02
C GLY A 86 18.50 -1.62 25.83
N ASP A 87 19.07 -1.55 24.62
CA ASP A 87 20.35 -2.18 24.29
C ASP A 87 21.58 -1.37 24.75
N GLY A 88 21.41 -0.07 25.07
CA GLY A 88 22.45 0.78 25.64
C GLY A 88 22.81 0.50 27.11
N GLY A 89 22.21 -0.51 27.73
CA GLY A 89 22.31 -0.84 29.15
C GLY A 89 23.26 -1.98 29.54
N ARG A 90 24.12 -2.48 28.64
CA ARG A 90 25.09 -3.55 28.96
C ARG A 90 26.54 -3.22 28.60
#